data_AF-A0A7W9YL62-F1
#
_entry.id   AF-A0A7W9YL62-F1
#
_cell.length_a   1.000
_cell.length_b   1.000
_cell.length_c   1.000
_cell.angle_alpha   90.00
_cell.angle_beta   90.00
_cell.angle_gamma   90.00
#
_symmetry.space_group_name_H-M   'P 1'
#
loop_
_entity.id
_entity.type
_entity.pdbx_description
1 polymer ?
#
loop_
_entity_poly.entity_id
_entity_poly.type
_entity_poly.pdbx_seq_one_letter_code
_entity_poly.pdbx_strand_id
1 'polypeptide(L)'
;MHNVVRRLTAAMTAAATALVLAPGGAALAAERTAPSMERQSSPAGARMSDNPFTDLKPTGLHAEERTMWPAGNPVRYWALVLNEDLVREDYTGGEFFLYAPDTGYYGWFLVTDIPVSSTPDPYQVVIADTMFLRGTPQAEVRYGVPQKPDSARVVATVVNPTFRPVL
;
A
#
# COMPACT_ATOMS: atom_id res chain seq x y z
N MET A 1 -19.01 -43.24 -23.21
CA MET A 1 -20.07 -42.78 -22.29
C MET A 1 -19.40 -42.34 -21.00
N HIS A 2 -19.17 -41.04 -20.80
CA HIS A 2 -18.53 -40.52 -19.59
C HIS A 2 -19.46 -39.49 -18.96
N ASN A 3 -20.04 -39.82 -17.80
CA ASN A 3 -20.77 -38.90 -16.94
C ASN A 3 -20.36 -39.19 -15.49
N VAL A 4 -19.55 -38.32 -14.89
CA VAL A 4 -19.52 -38.20 -13.42
C VAL A 4 -19.35 -36.71 -13.09
N VAL A 5 -20.46 -36.06 -12.79
CA VAL A 5 -20.52 -34.75 -12.13
C VAL A 5 -20.31 -35.00 -10.63
N ARG A 6 -19.35 -34.31 -10.01
CA ARG A 6 -19.19 -34.31 -8.55
C ARG A 6 -19.23 -32.87 -8.03
N ARG A 7 -20.36 -32.50 -7.43
CA ARG A 7 -20.53 -31.33 -6.56
C ARG A 7 -20.20 -31.72 -5.12
N LEU A 8 -19.54 -30.85 -4.36
CA LEU A 8 -19.51 -30.84 -2.89
C LEU A 8 -19.18 -29.40 -2.45
N THR A 9 -20.18 -28.58 -2.12
CA THR A 9 -20.77 -28.32 -0.78
C THR A 9 -19.90 -27.40 0.08
N ALA A 10 -20.31 -26.13 0.14
CA ALA A 10 -19.80 -25.12 1.06
C ALA A 10 -20.38 -25.32 2.46
N ALA A 11 -19.55 -25.12 3.50
CA ALA A 11 -19.99 -25.03 4.88
C ALA A 11 -19.63 -23.64 5.42
N MET A 12 -20.64 -22.81 5.66
CA MET A 12 -20.51 -21.59 6.45
C MET A 12 -20.64 -21.94 7.93
N THR A 13 -19.69 -21.51 8.76
CA THR A 13 -19.84 -21.54 10.22
C THR A 13 -19.84 -20.11 10.72
N ALA A 14 -21.00 -19.65 11.18
CA ALA A 14 -21.16 -18.40 11.91
C ALA A 14 -20.98 -18.68 13.41
N ALA A 15 -20.08 -17.97 14.08
CA ALA A 15 -19.97 -17.97 15.53
C ALA A 15 -20.19 -16.55 16.05
N ALA A 16 -21.39 -16.29 16.56
CA ALA A 16 -21.70 -15.14 17.38
C ALA A 16 -21.34 -15.48 18.84
N THR A 17 -20.58 -14.61 19.51
CA THR A 17 -20.36 -14.73 20.96
C THR A 17 -20.56 -13.38 21.64
N ALA A 18 -21.20 -13.44 22.79
CA ALA A 18 -22.06 -12.43 23.38
C ALA A 18 -21.34 -11.30 24.13
N LEU A 19 -22.02 -10.16 24.14
CA LEU A 19 -21.76 -8.98 24.98
C LEU A 19 -22.01 -9.31 26.45
N VAL A 20 -21.03 -9.09 27.33
CA VAL A 20 -21.24 -9.11 28.78
C VAL A 20 -21.46 -7.68 29.27
N LEU A 21 -22.66 -7.41 29.79
CA LEU A 21 -22.96 -6.24 30.62
C LEU A 21 -22.58 -6.54 32.08
N ALA A 22 -21.89 -5.61 32.73
CA ALA A 22 -21.76 -5.55 34.18
C ALA A 22 -22.36 -4.22 34.69
N PRO A 23 -23.24 -4.23 35.72
CA PRO A 23 -23.71 -3.01 36.36
C PRO A 23 -23.07 -2.75 37.73
N GLY A 24 -22.85 -1.46 38.03
CA GLY A 24 -22.66 -0.91 39.38
C GLY A 24 -21.20 -0.68 39.78
N GLY A 25 -20.78 0.47 40.29
CA GLY A 25 -21.48 1.68 40.71
C GLY A 25 -20.57 2.50 41.63
N ALA A 26 -20.95 3.77 41.81
CA ALA A 26 -20.46 4.76 42.76
C ALA A 26 -19.18 5.56 42.42
N ALA A 27 -19.46 6.85 42.22
CA ALA A 27 -18.60 8.00 42.03
C ALA A 27 -17.56 8.22 43.14
N LEU A 28 -16.37 8.61 42.72
CA LEU A 28 -15.56 9.59 43.43
C LEU A 28 -15.30 10.75 42.47
N ALA A 29 -15.70 11.94 42.90
CA ALA A 29 -15.36 13.19 42.25
C ALA A 29 -13.84 13.37 42.28
N ALA A 30 -13.24 13.47 41.11
CA ALA A 30 -11.93 14.04 40.91
C ALA A 30 -12.04 15.06 39.79
N GLU A 31 -11.53 16.26 40.06
CA GLU A 31 -11.58 17.44 39.22
C GLU A 31 -11.36 17.18 37.74
N ARG A 32 -12.26 17.76 36.94
CA ARG A 32 -12.05 17.99 35.52
C ARG A 32 -10.85 18.93 35.34
N THR A 33 -9.70 18.34 35.06
CA THR A 33 -8.69 18.99 34.22
C THR A 33 -8.63 18.16 32.94
N ALA A 34 -9.52 18.50 31.99
CA ALA A 34 -9.37 18.00 30.63
C ALA A 34 -7.99 18.44 30.13
N PRO A 35 -7.17 17.55 29.53
CA PRO A 35 -6.10 18.05 28.70
C PRO A 35 -6.78 18.86 27.60
N SER A 36 -6.51 20.16 27.57
CA SER A 36 -6.68 20.95 26.36
C SER A 36 -5.92 20.20 25.28
N MET A 37 -6.66 19.43 24.48
CA MET A 37 -6.21 19.00 23.19
C MET A 37 -6.09 20.31 22.41
N GLU A 38 -4.92 20.96 22.55
CA GLU A 38 -4.49 21.94 21.58
C GLU A 38 -4.75 21.28 20.24
N ARG A 39 -5.70 21.85 19.49
CA ARG A 39 -5.71 21.63 18.05
C ARG A 39 -4.33 22.10 17.63
N GLN A 40 -3.42 21.16 17.48
CA GLN A 40 -2.24 21.35 16.65
C GLN A 40 -2.82 21.66 15.28
N SER A 41 -3.02 22.96 15.04
CA SER A 41 -3.10 23.52 13.72
C SER A 41 -1.79 23.11 13.08
N SER A 42 -1.81 21.98 12.36
CA SER A 42 -0.77 21.65 11.41
C SER A 42 -0.45 22.92 10.65
N PRO A 43 0.81 23.39 10.61
CA PRO A 43 1.12 24.61 9.91
C PRO A 43 0.65 24.46 8.47
N ALA A 44 -0.35 25.27 8.12
CA ALA A 44 -0.70 25.55 6.74
C ALA A 44 0.56 26.14 6.10
N GLY A 45 1.18 25.38 5.19
CA GLY A 45 2.39 25.80 4.48
C GLY A 45 3.66 25.07 4.90
N ALA A 46 3.61 23.75 5.11
CA ALA A 46 4.79 22.95 4.77
C ALA A 46 5.11 23.24 3.30
N ARG A 47 6.21 23.95 3.05
CA ARG A 47 6.79 24.04 1.71
C ARG A 47 6.81 22.63 1.17
N MET A 48 6.14 22.44 0.03
CA MET A 48 6.06 21.19 -0.70
C MET A 48 7.42 20.51 -0.63
N SER A 49 7.47 19.32 -0.01
CA SER A 49 8.74 18.64 0.13
C SER A 49 9.31 18.43 -1.27
N ASP A 50 10.62 18.61 -1.40
CA ASP A 50 11.32 18.16 -2.59
C ASP A 50 10.90 16.72 -2.92
N ASN A 51 10.89 16.37 -4.21
CA ASN A 51 10.55 15.02 -4.66
C ASN A 51 11.41 13.99 -3.89
N PRO A 52 10.81 13.13 -3.04
CA PRO A 52 11.57 12.26 -2.15
C PRO A 52 12.25 11.09 -2.90
N PHE A 53 11.98 10.94 -4.19
CA PHE A 53 12.52 9.89 -5.05
C PHE A 53 13.75 10.34 -5.86
N THR A 54 14.27 11.55 -5.65
CA THR A 54 15.41 12.11 -6.43
C THR A 54 16.67 11.26 -6.36
N ASP A 55 16.90 10.59 -5.23
CA ASP A 55 18.10 9.76 -5.03
C ASP A 55 17.90 8.31 -5.53
N LEU A 56 16.68 7.96 -5.95
CA LEU A 56 16.35 6.65 -6.48
C LEU A 56 16.50 6.63 -8.00
N LYS A 57 16.74 5.44 -8.54
CA LYS A 57 16.82 5.21 -9.99
C LYS A 57 15.63 4.36 -10.46
N PRO A 58 14.48 4.98 -10.74
CA PRO A 58 13.35 4.27 -11.32
C PRO A 58 13.61 3.92 -12.80
N THR A 59 13.20 2.72 -13.21
CA THR A 59 13.14 2.28 -14.62
C THR A 59 11.74 1.77 -14.89
N GLY A 60 11.06 2.30 -15.92
CA GLY A 60 9.64 2.02 -16.18
C GLY A 60 8.67 2.74 -15.22
N LEU A 61 9.20 3.58 -14.33
CA LEU A 61 8.41 4.42 -13.43
C LEU A 61 8.86 5.88 -13.59
N HIS A 62 7.96 6.81 -13.29
CA HIS A 62 8.31 8.22 -13.09
C HIS A 62 7.68 8.74 -11.80
N ALA A 63 8.29 9.78 -11.25
CA ALA A 63 7.73 10.49 -10.11
C ALA A 63 6.64 11.45 -10.59
N GLU A 64 5.45 11.33 -10.01
CA GLU A 64 4.29 12.17 -10.27
C GLU A 64 3.78 12.73 -8.95
N GLU A 65 3.38 13.99 -8.94
CA GLU A 65 2.67 14.54 -7.81
C GLU A 65 1.16 14.28 -7.98
N ARG A 66 0.56 13.69 -6.96
CA ARG A 66 -0.87 13.37 -6.93
C ARG A 66 -1.55 14.05 -5.75
N THR A 67 -2.87 14.13 -5.83
CA THR A 67 -3.70 14.63 -4.74
C THR A 67 -4.64 13.51 -4.31
N MET A 68 -4.83 13.35 -3.01
CA MET A 68 -5.83 12.48 -2.39
C MET A 68 -6.75 13.31 -1.50
N TRP A 69 -7.94 12.79 -1.17
CA TRP A 69 -8.97 13.50 -0.40
C TRP A 69 -9.37 12.76 0.90
N PRO A 70 -8.43 12.43 1.80
CA PRO A 70 -8.75 11.76 3.06
C PRO A 70 -9.72 12.62 3.89
N ALA A 71 -10.85 12.03 4.27
CA ALA A 71 -11.91 12.71 5.02
C ALA A 71 -12.35 14.06 4.40
N GLY A 72 -12.31 14.17 3.06
CA GLY A 72 -12.71 15.37 2.33
C GLY A 72 -11.68 16.51 2.30
N ASN A 73 -10.48 16.31 2.84
CA ASN A 73 -9.41 17.32 2.82
C ASN A 73 -8.37 16.98 1.74
N PRO A 74 -8.02 17.91 0.84
CA PRO A 74 -7.02 17.64 -0.19
C PRO A 74 -5.62 17.53 0.41
N VAL A 75 -4.90 16.47 0.06
CA VAL A 75 -3.51 16.23 0.45
C VAL A 75 -2.70 15.91 -0.81
N ARG A 76 -1.70 16.74 -1.09
CA ARG A 76 -0.74 16.52 -2.19
C ARG A 76 0.40 15.62 -1.70
N TYR A 77 0.83 14.69 -2.54
CA TYR A 77 1.91 13.77 -2.24
C TYR A 77 2.66 13.36 -3.52
N TRP A 78 3.90 12.92 -3.36
CA TRP A 78 4.68 12.33 -4.45
C TRP A 78 4.46 10.82 -4.50
N ALA A 79 4.33 10.27 -5.71
CA ALA A 79 4.31 8.83 -5.95
C ALA A 79 5.21 8.45 -7.13
N LEU A 80 5.70 7.21 -7.13
CA LEU A 80 6.18 6.57 -8.35
C LEU A 80 5.01 5.84 -9.01
N VAL A 81 4.85 6.07 -10.31
CA VAL A 81 3.77 5.49 -11.13
C VAL A 81 4.36 4.93 -12.42
N LEU A 82 3.68 3.96 -13.04
CA LEU A 82 4.14 3.39 -14.30
C LEU A 82 4.24 4.45 -15.40
N ASN A 83 5.23 4.28 -16.27
CA ASN A 83 5.30 5.08 -17.49
C ASN A 83 4.13 4.76 -18.42
N GLU A 84 3.70 5.76 -19.18
CA GLU A 84 2.51 5.69 -20.04
C GLU A 84 2.56 4.56 -21.07
N ASP A 85 3.75 4.23 -21.58
CA ASP A 85 3.95 3.10 -22.49
C ASP A 85 3.66 1.75 -21.84
N LEU A 86 4.07 1.57 -20.58
CA LEU A 86 3.78 0.37 -19.81
C LEU A 86 2.31 0.30 -19.42
N VAL A 87 1.72 1.43 -19.03
CA VAL A 87 0.28 1.47 -18.67
C VAL A 87 -0.63 1.05 -19.82
N ARG A 88 -0.21 1.30 -21.06
CA ARG A 88 -0.97 0.96 -22.28
C ARG A 88 -0.74 -0.47 -22.79
N GLU A 89 0.16 -1.24 -22.18
CA GLU A 89 0.30 -2.65 -22.54
C GLU A 89 -0.96 -3.45 -22.16
N ASP A 90 -1.20 -4.55 -22.89
CA ASP A 90 -2.28 -5.47 -22.58
C ASP A 90 -1.84 -6.48 -21.51
N TYR A 91 -2.47 -6.41 -20.34
CA TYR A 91 -2.23 -7.27 -19.20
C TYR A 91 -3.42 -8.19 -18.97
N THR A 92 -3.22 -9.50 -19.17
CA THR A 92 -4.26 -10.51 -18.93
C THR A 92 -3.78 -11.61 -17.97
N GLY A 93 -4.68 -12.08 -17.10
CA GLY A 93 -4.44 -13.27 -16.27
C GLY A 93 -3.48 -13.13 -15.08
N GLY A 94 -3.15 -11.92 -14.64
CA GLY A 94 -2.26 -11.67 -13.51
C GLY A 94 -2.57 -10.37 -12.77
N GLU A 95 -1.78 -10.08 -11.75
CA GLU A 95 -1.85 -8.85 -10.97
C GLU A 95 -0.47 -8.21 -10.86
N PHE A 96 -0.45 -6.90 -10.78
CA PHE A 96 0.70 -6.12 -10.33
C PHE A 96 0.89 -6.28 -8.83
N PHE A 97 2.14 -6.34 -8.39
CA PHE A 97 2.52 -6.28 -6.98
C PHE A 97 3.93 -5.71 -6.84
N LEU A 98 4.20 -5.08 -5.69
CA LEU A 98 5.49 -4.50 -5.36
C LEU A 98 6.31 -5.50 -4.54
N TYR A 99 7.52 -5.81 -4.97
CA TYR A 99 8.34 -6.86 -4.39
C TYR A 99 9.80 -6.43 -4.24
N ALA A 100 10.41 -6.72 -3.10
CA ALA A 100 11.84 -6.50 -2.84
C ALA A 100 12.58 -7.84 -2.87
N PRO A 101 13.26 -8.21 -3.99
CA PRO A 101 13.82 -9.55 -4.17
C PRO A 101 14.88 -9.91 -3.13
N ASP A 102 15.67 -8.95 -2.66
CA ASP A 102 16.75 -9.19 -1.70
C ASP A 102 16.24 -9.58 -0.30
N THR A 103 15.01 -9.18 0.03
CA THR A 103 14.41 -9.43 1.36
C THR A 103 13.21 -10.38 1.31
N GLY A 104 12.63 -10.61 0.13
CA GLY A 104 11.39 -11.35 -0.06
C GLY A 104 10.13 -10.60 0.40
N TYR A 105 10.25 -9.31 0.76
CA TYR A 105 9.12 -8.53 1.26
C TYR A 105 8.25 -7.96 0.13
N TYR A 106 6.97 -7.82 0.44
CA TYR A 106 5.98 -7.18 -0.41
C TYR A 106 5.70 -5.77 0.09
N GLY A 107 5.62 -4.84 -0.85
CA GLY A 107 5.15 -3.48 -0.61
C GLY A 107 3.67 -3.34 -0.93
N TRP A 108 3.20 -2.09 -0.91
CA TRP A 108 1.79 -1.76 -1.15
C TRP A 108 1.69 -0.69 -2.24
N PHE A 109 0.59 -0.72 -2.99
CA PHE A 109 0.16 0.40 -3.81
C PHE A 109 -0.88 1.22 -3.06
N LEU A 110 -0.93 2.52 -3.34
CA LEU A 110 -1.92 3.42 -2.75
C LEU A 110 -3.04 3.71 -3.75
N VAL A 111 -4.20 3.10 -3.54
CA VAL A 111 -5.40 3.30 -4.37
C VAL A 111 -6.42 4.10 -3.58
N THR A 112 -6.68 5.33 -4.03
CA THR A 112 -7.66 6.28 -3.44
C THR A 112 -7.50 6.67 -1.97
N ASP A 113 -6.49 6.16 -1.26
CA ASP A 113 -6.18 6.28 0.20
C ASP A 113 -6.05 4.91 0.89
N ILE A 114 -6.39 3.83 0.19
CA ILE A 114 -6.34 2.46 0.68
C ILE A 114 -5.03 1.80 0.22
N PRO A 115 -4.20 1.26 1.13
CA PRO A 115 -3.09 0.41 0.74
C PRO A 115 -3.62 -0.93 0.20
N VAL A 116 -3.21 -1.30 -1.01
CA VAL A 116 -3.55 -2.57 -1.66
C VAL A 116 -2.30 -3.36 -1.97
N SER A 117 -2.32 -4.67 -1.72
CA SER A 117 -1.15 -5.54 -1.90
C SER A 117 -0.86 -5.85 -3.36
N SER A 118 -1.90 -5.87 -4.18
CA SER A 118 -1.85 -6.15 -5.61
C SER A 118 -3.05 -5.51 -6.32
N THR A 119 -2.96 -5.38 -7.64
CA THR A 119 -4.04 -4.87 -8.49
C THR A 119 -3.94 -5.41 -9.90
N PRO A 120 -5.04 -5.76 -10.59
CA PRO A 120 -5.01 -6.10 -12.00
C PRO A 120 -4.86 -4.87 -12.92
N ASP A 121 -5.08 -3.67 -12.39
CA ASP A 121 -5.15 -2.43 -13.18
C ASP A 121 -3.81 -1.68 -13.16
N PRO A 122 -3.12 -1.48 -14.31
CA PRO A 122 -1.86 -0.77 -14.33
C PRO A 122 -1.96 0.69 -13.87
N TYR A 123 -3.14 1.33 -13.99
CA TYR A 123 -3.35 2.71 -13.51
C TYR A 123 -3.34 2.82 -11.98
N GLN A 124 -3.52 1.69 -11.29
CA GLN A 124 -3.51 1.60 -9.83
C GLN A 124 -2.13 1.29 -9.26
N VAL A 125 -1.10 1.16 -10.10
CA VAL A 125 0.30 1.05 -9.65
C VAL A 125 0.79 2.44 -9.22
N VAL A 126 0.60 2.72 -7.93
CA VAL A 126 0.96 3.99 -7.30
C VAL A 126 1.76 3.70 -6.04
N ILE A 127 3.05 3.99 -6.06
CA ILE A 127 3.97 3.68 -4.96
C ILE A 127 4.31 4.98 -4.22
N ALA A 128 3.74 5.14 -3.03
CA ALA A 128 4.02 6.28 -2.15
C ALA A 128 4.94 5.91 -0.96
N ASP A 129 5.20 4.62 -0.76
CA ASP A 129 5.97 4.12 0.38
C ASP A 129 7.48 4.33 0.20
N THR A 130 7.94 5.52 0.57
CA THR A 130 9.36 5.88 0.53
C THR A 130 10.21 5.07 1.50
N MET A 131 9.63 4.59 2.60
CA MET A 131 10.36 3.82 3.61
C MET A 131 10.66 2.41 3.09
N PHE A 132 9.69 1.76 2.45
CA PHE A 132 9.90 0.49 1.76
C PHE A 132 11.01 0.60 0.72
N LEU A 133 10.94 1.61 -0.16
CA LEU A 133 11.92 1.80 -1.24
C LEU A 133 13.33 2.12 -0.72
N ARG A 134 13.45 2.88 0.37
CA ARG A 134 14.75 3.21 0.98
C ARG A 134 15.33 2.07 1.82
N GLY A 135 14.46 1.19 2.34
CA GLY A 135 14.84 0.04 3.16
C GLY A 135 15.37 -1.17 2.39
N THR A 136 15.37 -1.13 1.05
CA THR A 136 15.87 -2.21 0.18
C THR A 136 16.85 -1.65 -0.85
N PRO A 137 17.85 -2.43 -1.31
CA PRO A 137 18.70 -2.02 -2.43
C PRO A 137 17.91 -1.95 -3.75
N GLN A 138 16.91 -2.82 -3.92
CA GLN A 138 16.07 -2.87 -5.11
C GLN A 138 14.62 -3.23 -4.75
N ALA A 139 13.69 -2.58 -5.45
CA ALA A 139 12.28 -2.93 -5.47
C ALA A 139 11.81 -3.09 -6.92
N GLU A 140 10.83 -3.95 -7.13
CA GLU A 140 10.32 -4.32 -8.44
C GLU A 140 8.81 -4.30 -8.44
N VAL A 141 8.23 -3.66 -9.45
CA VAL A 141 6.84 -3.90 -9.83
C VAL A 141 6.84 -5.13 -10.72
N ARG A 142 6.22 -6.20 -10.24
CA ARG A 142 6.05 -7.46 -10.98
C ARG A 142 4.61 -7.63 -11.40
N TYR A 143 4.39 -8.35 -12.49
CA TYR A 143 3.09 -8.74 -13.00
C TYR A 143 3.00 -10.27 -13.13
N GLY A 144 2.02 -10.88 -12.49
CA GLY A 144 1.83 -12.33 -12.50
C GLY A 144 0.99 -12.81 -11.31
N VAL A 145 1.34 -13.96 -10.75
CA VAL A 145 0.70 -14.50 -9.53
C VAL A 145 1.52 -14.05 -8.31
N PRO A 146 1.00 -13.19 -7.41
CA PRO A 146 1.78 -12.67 -6.28
C PRO A 146 2.38 -13.76 -5.39
N GLN A 147 1.71 -14.92 -5.24
CA GLN A 147 2.20 -16.06 -4.45
C GLN A 147 3.34 -16.83 -5.12
N LYS A 148 3.70 -16.49 -6.37
CA LYS A 148 4.80 -17.08 -7.13
C LYS A 148 5.67 -15.97 -7.72
N PRO A 149 6.32 -15.17 -6.87
CA PRO A 149 7.02 -13.96 -7.31
C PRO A 149 8.11 -14.28 -8.34
N ASP A 150 8.82 -15.39 -8.21
CA ASP A 150 9.91 -15.80 -9.11
C ASP A 150 9.44 -16.17 -10.52
N SER A 151 8.14 -16.46 -10.70
CA SER A 151 7.54 -16.73 -12.02
C SER A 151 6.90 -15.48 -12.64
N ALA A 152 6.85 -14.36 -11.92
CA ALA A 152 6.22 -13.13 -12.40
C ALA A 152 7.17 -12.32 -13.29
N ARG A 153 6.59 -11.61 -14.27
CA ARG A 153 7.32 -10.69 -15.15
C ARG A 153 7.70 -9.45 -14.36
N VAL A 154 8.96 -9.04 -14.38
CA VAL A 154 9.37 -7.72 -13.90
C VAL A 154 8.93 -6.67 -14.92
N VAL A 155 8.09 -5.73 -14.50
CA VAL A 155 7.55 -4.66 -15.36
C VAL A 155 8.33 -3.36 -15.16
N ALA A 156 8.65 -3.03 -13.92
CA ALA A 156 9.41 -1.85 -13.58
C ALA A 156 10.29 -2.08 -12.35
N THR A 157 11.32 -1.26 -12.19
CA THR A 157 12.27 -1.38 -11.08
C THR A 157 12.58 -0.03 -10.46
N VAL A 158 12.95 -0.06 -9.18
CA VAL A 158 13.49 1.09 -8.45
C VAL A 158 14.75 0.61 -7.74
N VAL A 159 15.88 1.20 -8.10
CA VAL A 159 17.17 0.92 -7.45
C VAL A 159 17.49 2.05 -6.48
N ASN A 160 17.91 1.69 -5.26
CA ASN A 160 18.44 2.61 -4.27
C ASN A 160 19.98 2.56 -4.27
N PRO A 161 20.67 3.45 -5.00
CA PRO A 161 22.14 3.45 -5.07
C PRO A 161 22.80 3.84 -3.74
N THR A 162 22.04 4.45 -2.83
CA THR A 162 22.53 4.89 -1.52
C THR A 162 22.34 3.84 -0.43
N PHE A 163 21.71 2.70 -0.74
CA PHE A 163 21.45 1.64 0.24
C PHE A 163 22.74 1.21 0.96
N ARG A 164 22.64 1.07 2.28
CA ARG A 164 23.68 0.53 3.15
C ARG A 164 23.02 -0.49 4.06
N PRO A 165 23.45 -1.75 4.06
CA PRO A 165 22.94 -2.73 5.02
C PRO A 165 23.31 -2.28 6.43
N VAL A 166 22.34 -2.31 7.34
CA VAL A 166 22.60 -2.11 8.77
C VAL A 166 23.17 -3.44 9.29
N LEU A 167 24.45 -3.45 9.63
CA LEU A 167 25.18 -4.59 10.21
C LEU A 167 24.92 -4.71 11.72
#